data_AF-A0AAV6YE00-F1
#
_entry.id   AF-A0AAV6YE00-F1
#
_cell.length_a   1.000
_cell.length_b   1.000
_cell.length_c   1.000
_cell.angle_alpha   90.00
_cell.angle_beta   90.00
_cell.angle_gamma   90.00
#
_symmetry.space_group_name_H-M   'P 1'
#
loop_
_entity.id
_entity.type
_entity.pdbx_description
1 polymer ?
#
loop_
_entity_poly.entity_id
_entity_poly.type
_entity_poly.pdbx_seq_one_letter_code
_entity_poly.pdbx_strand_id
1 'polypeptide(L)'
;MKQEPPPPVHHRKKMVAFPINKFTKSTAFFIILLSCYFLGYLSAPTNKLEQPISLNKQRVPQSILPAVTTAPAAAELDYNRFSTRCVNPVASEHVRQTILDRVFNGTSPWQNFPAAHVTPLLRPHRIKGWGSKGAVFENLIRKEKFKDMKMVNGDVLLMHQFMQNVVYVKATESIMFMPFSTSSSLEKLCEWGVFGELIEVDAGHDFHSAWSDINKAYKILRPGGVIFGHDYFTSADNKGVRRAVNLFARLNNLRVQLDGQHWVIHSPPA
;
A
#
# COMPACT_ATOMS: atom_id res chain seq x y z
N MET A 1 -97.72 -19.12 -24.58
CA MET A 1 -96.45 -18.77 -25.26
C MET A 1 -95.32 -18.92 -24.25
N LYS A 2 -94.48 -19.95 -24.41
CA LYS A 2 -93.33 -20.20 -23.54
C LYS A 2 -92.20 -19.23 -23.93
N GLN A 3 -91.72 -18.43 -22.98
CA GLN A 3 -90.49 -17.65 -23.13
C GLN A 3 -89.33 -18.50 -22.61
N GLU A 4 -88.31 -18.66 -23.45
CA GLU A 4 -87.04 -19.30 -23.12
C GLU A 4 -86.23 -18.47 -22.11
N PRO A 5 -85.50 -19.10 -21.17
CA PRO A 5 -84.58 -18.40 -20.30
C PRO A 5 -83.27 -18.02 -21.04
N PRO A 6 -82.63 -16.89 -20.67
CA PRO A 6 -81.39 -16.45 -21.29
C PRO A 6 -80.19 -17.36 -20.90
N PRO A 7 -79.14 -17.44 -21.74
CA PRO A 7 -78.01 -18.35 -21.56
C PRO A 7 -77.05 -17.89 -20.44
N PRO A 8 -76.27 -18.82 -19.86
CA PRO A 8 -75.38 -18.53 -18.74
C PRO A 8 -74.13 -17.74 -19.18
N VAL A 9 -73.77 -16.73 -18.38
CA VAL A 9 -72.59 -15.88 -18.58
C VAL A 9 -71.33 -16.61 -18.12
N HIS A 10 -70.42 -16.89 -19.05
CA HIS A 10 -69.09 -17.43 -18.76
C HIS A 10 -68.17 -16.37 -18.10
N HIS A 11 -67.79 -16.57 -16.84
CA HIS A 11 -66.72 -15.80 -16.20
C HIS A 11 -65.34 -16.18 -16.76
N ARG A 12 -64.81 -15.34 -17.66
CA ARG A 12 -63.44 -15.42 -18.17
C ARG A 12 -62.46 -14.90 -17.10
N LYS A 13 -61.64 -15.78 -16.51
CA LYS A 13 -60.55 -15.39 -15.61
C LYS A 13 -59.56 -14.49 -16.36
N LYS A 14 -59.42 -13.23 -15.94
CA LYS A 14 -58.39 -12.30 -16.46
C LYS A 14 -57.02 -12.74 -15.93
N MET A 15 -56.13 -13.20 -16.81
CA MET A 15 -54.71 -13.31 -16.48
C MET A 15 -54.12 -11.91 -16.38
N VAL A 16 -53.58 -11.57 -15.21
CA VAL A 16 -52.86 -10.32 -14.97
C VAL A 16 -51.47 -10.47 -15.57
N ALA A 17 -51.25 -9.86 -16.74
CA ALA A 17 -49.92 -9.70 -17.30
C ALA A 17 -49.19 -8.59 -16.52
N PHE A 18 -48.07 -8.94 -15.87
CA PHE A 18 -47.18 -7.96 -15.26
C PHE A 18 -46.45 -7.18 -16.36
N PRO A 19 -46.43 -5.83 -16.31
CA PRO A 19 -45.73 -5.04 -17.30
C PRO A 19 -44.21 -5.14 -17.06
N ILE A 20 -43.48 -5.67 -18.04
CA ILE A 20 -42.01 -5.62 -18.10
C ILE A 20 -41.61 -4.18 -18.47
N ASN A 21 -41.66 -3.28 -17.50
CA ASN A 21 -41.27 -1.88 -17.70
C ASN A 21 -39.86 -1.63 -17.16
N LYS A 22 -38.96 -1.31 -18.11
CA LYS A 22 -37.75 -0.48 -17.98
C LYS A 22 -36.78 -0.87 -16.86
N PHE A 23 -35.96 -1.88 -17.13
CA PHE A 23 -34.65 -2.00 -16.48
C PHE A 23 -33.77 -0.81 -16.89
N THR A 24 -33.51 0.11 -15.96
CA THR A 24 -32.49 1.15 -16.19
C THR A 24 -31.10 0.53 -16.08
N LYS A 25 -30.12 1.05 -16.85
CA LYS A 25 -28.73 0.54 -16.82
C LYS A 25 -28.18 0.49 -15.40
N SER A 26 -28.51 1.46 -14.54
CA SER A 26 -28.11 1.50 -13.13
C SER A 26 -28.69 0.34 -12.32
N THR A 27 -29.95 -0.04 -12.52
CA THR A 27 -30.56 -1.19 -11.83
C THR A 27 -29.89 -2.50 -12.21
N ALA A 28 -29.49 -2.66 -13.49
CA ALA A 28 -28.73 -3.81 -13.94
C ALA A 28 -27.35 -3.88 -13.27
N PHE A 29 -26.64 -2.75 -13.14
CA PHE A 29 -25.37 -2.70 -12.40
C PHE A 29 -25.51 -3.08 -10.93
N PHE A 30 -26.54 -2.58 -10.25
CA PHE A 30 -26.80 -2.94 -8.86
C PHE A 30 -27.08 -4.44 -8.70
N ILE A 31 -27.85 -5.03 -9.61
CA ILE A 31 -28.14 -6.47 -9.58
C ILE A 31 -26.87 -7.28 -9.84
N ILE A 32 -26.07 -6.92 -10.85
CA ILE A 32 -24.79 -7.59 -11.12
C ILE A 32 -23.87 -7.51 -9.91
N LEU A 33 -23.75 -6.32 -9.29
CA LEU A 33 -22.90 -6.12 -8.11
C LEU A 33 -23.38 -6.96 -6.91
N LEU A 34 -24.69 -7.01 -6.65
CA LEU A 34 -25.27 -7.87 -5.62
C LEU A 34 -25.06 -9.35 -5.91
N SER A 35 -25.24 -9.78 -7.16
CA SER A 35 -25.03 -11.17 -7.57
C SER A 35 -23.57 -11.58 -7.40
N CYS A 36 -22.62 -10.74 -7.80
CA CYS A 36 -21.19 -10.99 -7.60
C CYS A 36 -20.82 -11.07 -6.12
N TYR A 37 -21.35 -10.17 -5.28
CA TYR A 37 -21.14 -10.21 -3.83
C TYR A 37 -21.68 -11.51 -3.21
N PHE A 38 -22.90 -11.89 -3.57
CA PHE A 38 -23.55 -13.08 -3.03
C PHE A 38 -22.88 -14.37 -3.48
N LEU A 39 -22.50 -14.47 -4.76
CA LEU A 39 -21.73 -15.61 -5.29
C LEU A 39 -20.34 -15.69 -4.64
N GLY A 40 -19.66 -14.56 -4.44
CA GLY A 40 -18.39 -14.49 -3.72
C GLY A 40 -18.53 -14.95 -2.26
N TYR A 41 -19.60 -14.56 -1.58
CA TYR A 41 -19.90 -15.02 -0.22
C TYR A 41 -20.17 -16.53 -0.16
N LEU A 42 -20.90 -17.08 -1.13
CA LEU A 42 -21.18 -18.52 -1.19
C LEU A 42 -19.96 -19.35 -1.60
N SER A 43 -19.06 -18.79 -2.39
CA SER A 43 -17.80 -19.43 -2.81
C SER A 43 -16.69 -19.26 -1.78
N ALA A 44 -16.90 -18.47 -0.73
CA ALA A 44 -15.94 -18.35 0.36
C ALA A 44 -15.82 -19.72 1.07
N PRO A 45 -14.60 -20.29 1.18
CA PRO A 45 -14.41 -21.53 1.89
C PRO A 45 -14.87 -21.35 3.34
N THR A 46 -15.78 -22.21 3.78
CA THR A 46 -16.16 -22.31 5.18
C THR A 46 -14.97 -22.88 5.93
N ASN A 47 -14.10 -21.99 6.43
CA ASN A 47 -13.16 -22.37 7.46
C ASN A 47 -14.00 -22.86 8.63
N LYS A 48 -14.05 -24.17 8.84
CA LYS A 48 -14.62 -24.76 10.05
C LYS A 48 -13.93 -24.08 11.21
N LEU A 49 -14.73 -23.35 11.98
CA LEU A 49 -14.32 -22.76 13.24
C LEU A 49 -13.85 -23.92 14.13
N GLU A 50 -12.53 -24.10 14.26
CA GLU A 50 -11.99 -24.95 15.31
C GLU A 50 -12.46 -24.37 16.64
N GLN A 51 -13.13 -25.22 17.42
CA GLN A 51 -13.69 -24.87 18.71
C GLN A 51 -12.58 -24.43 19.67
N PRO A 52 -12.86 -23.50 20.60
CA PRO A 52 -11.90 -23.13 21.63
C PRO A 52 -11.70 -24.32 22.58
N ILE A 53 -10.47 -24.84 22.62
CA ILE A 53 -10.07 -25.84 23.61
C ILE A 53 -10.23 -25.22 25.00
N SER A 54 -11.07 -25.84 25.81
CA SER A 54 -11.29 -25.52 27.21
C SER A 54 -9.98 -25.66 28.00
N LEU A 55 -9.55 -24.57 28.64
CA LEU A 55 -8.33 -24.50 29.44
C LEU A 55 -8.57 -25.23 30.78
N ASN A 56 -8.43 -26.55 30.79
CA ASN A 56 -8.42 -27.31 32.03
C ASN A 56 -7.03 -27.24 32.65
N LYS A 57 -6.98 -26.68 33.86
CA LYS A 57 -5.77 -26.39 34.62
C LYS A 57 -5.33 -27.66 35.34
N GLN A 58 -4.46 -28.45 34.73
CA GLN A 58 -3.74 -29.54 35.41
C GLN A 58 -2.23 -29.48 35.14
N ARG A 59 -1.49 -29.79 36.20
CA ARG A 59 -0.08 -29.48 36.47
C ARG A 59 0.79 -30.71 36.16
N VAL A 60 1.75 -30.58 35.23
CA VAL A 60 3.15 -31.16 35.16
C VAL A 60 3.24 -32.72 35.06
N PRO A 61 4.17 -33.40 34.30
CA PRO A 61 5.59 -33.08 34.09
C PRO A 61 6.19 -33.16 32.67
N GLN A 62 7.39 -32.59 32.54
CA GLN A 62 8.32 -32.69 31.42
C GLN A 62 8.69 -34.15 31.09
N SER A 63 8.47 -34.59 29.85
CA SER A 63 9.32 -35.60 29.19
C SER A 63 9.15 -35.57 27.66
N ILE A 64 10.30 -35.43 26.97
CA ILE A 64 10.67 -36.00 25.67
C ILE A 64 9.70 -35.73 24.49
N LEU A 65 10.01 -34.71 23.68
CA LEU A 65 9.49 -34.58 22.32
C LEU A 65 10.37 -35.38 21.34
N PRO A 66 9.82 -36.29 20.53
CA PRO A 66 10.56 -36.91 19.43
C PRO A 66 10.65 -35.95 18.24
N ALA A 67 11.76 -36.06 17.49
CA ALA A 67 12.05 -35.29 16.29
C ALA A 67 10.91 -35.41 15.27
N VAL A 68 10.26 -34.30 14.95
CA VAL A 68 9.28 -34.22 13.86
C VAL A 68 10.05 -33.99 12.57
N THR A 69 9.98 -35.01 11.73
CA THR A 69 10.42 -35.08 10.34
C THR A 69 9.87 -33.92 9.51
N THR A 70 10.77 -33.35 8.71
CA THR A 70 10.52 -32.29 7.72
C THR A 70 9.47 -32.70 6.70
N ALA A 71 8.30 -32.04 6.74
CA ALA A 71 7.46 -31.92 5.56
C ALA A 71 7.99 -30.75 4.69
N PRO A 72 8.05 -30.87 3.36
CA PRO A 72 8.45 -29.75 2.53
C PRO A 72 7.38 -28.66 2.63
N ALA A 73 7.80 -27.49 3.10
CA ALA A 73 6.95 -26.31 3.16
C ALA A 73 6.37 -26.06 1.77
N ALA A 74 5.03 -26.09 1.65
CA ALA A 74 4.35 -25.39 0.57
C ALA A 74 4.98 -24.00 0.51
N ALA A 75 5.46 -23.59 -0.66
CA ALA A 75 6.12 -22.31 -0.87
C ALA A 75 5.19 -21.20 -0.35
N GLU A 76 5.43 -20.79 0.89
CA GLU A 76 4.71 -19.73 1.56
C GLU A 76 4.97 -18.49 0.73
N LEU A 77 3.91 -17.97 0.12
CA LEU A 77 3.99 -16.81 -0.77
C LEU A 77 4.36 -15.61 0.11
N ASP A 78 5.66 -15.38 0.29
CA ASP A 78 6.17 -14.27 1.09
C ASP A 78 6.03 -12.98 0.27
N TYR A 79 4.88 -12.32 0.41
CA TYR A 79 4.56 -11.04 -0.23
C TYR A 79 5.54 -9.89 0.10
N ASN A 80 6.49 -10.14 1.00
CA ASN A 80 7.54 -9.19 1.39
C ASN A 80 8.87 -9.48 0.70
N ARG A 81 8.95 -10.53 -0.11
CA ARG A 81 10.10 -10.81 -0.98
C ARG A 81 9.87 -10.22 -2.35
N PHE A 82 10.95 -9.77 -2.96
CA PHE A 82 10.99 -9.45 -4.38
C PHE A 82 10.64 -10.70 -5.17
N SER A 83 9.84 -10.53 -6.21
CA SER A 83 9.55 -11.63 -7.14
C SER A 83 10.81 -12.04 -7.91
N THR A 84 11.77 -11.12 -8.03
CA THR A 84 13.03 -11.26 -8.76
C THR A 84 14.25 -11.12 -7.85
N ARG A 85 15.35 -11.78 -8.21
CA ARG A 85 16.64 -11.62 -7.52
C ARG A 85 17.32 -10.32 -7.99
N CYS A 86 17.76 -9.48 -7.06
CA CYS A 86 18.49 -8.26 -7.40
C CYS A 86 19.75 -8.57 -8.22
N VAL A 87 20.07 -7.68 -9.16
CA VAL A 87 21.31 -7.74 -9.94
C VAL A 87 22.47 -7.11 -9.16
N ASN A 88 23.68 -7.20 -9.72
CA ASN A 88 24.87 -6.60 -9.10
C ASN A 88 24.71 -5.07 -9.00
N PRO A 89 25.22 -4.44 -7.91
CA PRO A 89 25.12 -3.01 -7.74
C PRO A 89 25.81 -2.24 -8.87
N VAL A 90 25.15 -1.19 -9.37
CA VAL A 90 25.79 -0.18 -10.20
C VAL A 90 26.70 0.69 -9.33
N ALA A 91 27.72 1.30 -9.95
CA ALA A 91 28.57 2.26 -9.27
C ALA A 91 27.79 3.54 -8.96
N SER A 92 28.10 4.19 -7.84
CA SER A 92 27.31 5.32 -7.28
C SER A 92 27.20 6.49 -8.26
N GLU A 93 28.24 6.77 -9.05
CA GLU A 93 28.28 7.78 -10.09
C GLU A 93 27.31 7.51 -11.26
N HIS A 94 26.92 6.25 -11.46
CA HIS A 94 25.99 5.84 -12.52
C HIS A 94 24.54 5.71 -12.02
N VAL A 95 24.27 5.86 -10.72
CA VAL A 95 22.91 5.72 -10.17
C VAL A 95 21.94 6.73 -10.77
N ARG A 96 22.32 8.02 -10.84
CA ARG A 96 21.48 9.08 -11.41
C ARG A 96 21.14 8.79 -12.87
N GLN A 97 22.15 8.45 -13.68
CA GLN A 97 21.96 8.15 -15.10
C GLN A 97 21.07 6.92 -15.28
N THR A 98 21.26 5.88 -14.46
CA THR A 98 20.40 4.68 -14.49
C THR A 98 18.93 5.05 -14.26
N ILE A 99 18.63 5.91 -13.28
CA ILE A 99 17.25 6.34 -13.03
C ILE A 99 16.71 7.18 -14.19
N LEU A 100 17.51 8.11 -14.73
CA LEU A 100 17.12 8.92 -15.89
C LEU A 100 16.75 8.06 -17.09
N ASP A 101 17.59 7.09 -17.44
CA ASP A 101 17.37 6.23 -18.61
C ASP A 101 16.15 5.33 -18.43
N ARG A 102 15.95 4.78 -17.24
CA ARG A 102 14.90 3.78 -16.97
C ARG A 102 13.53 4.39 -16.65
N VAL A 103 13.49 5.60 -16.10
CA VAL A 103 12.26 6.24 -15.65
C VAL A 103 11.86 7.42 -16.55
N PHE A 104 12.84 8.17 -17.04
CA PHE A 104 12.62 9.45 -17.71
C PHE A 104 13.20 9.50 -19.14
N ASN A 105 13.44 8.33 -19.75
CA ASN A 105 13.97 8.20 -21.12
C ASN A 105 15.23 9.05 -21.36
N GLY A 106 16.14 9.08 -20.37
CA GLY A 106 17.41 9.80 -20.42
C GLY A 106 17.33 11.31 -20.24
N THR A 107 16.13 11.88 -20.11
CA THR A 107 15.92 13.33 -19.96
C THR A 107 15.62 13.66 -18.50
N SER A 108 16.20 14.76 -17.99
CA SER A 108 15.94 15.19 -16.61
C SER A 108 14.47 15.60 -16.43
N PRO A 109 13.75 15.07 -15.41
CA PRO A 109 12.37 15.50 -15.12
C PRO A 109 12.28 16.95 -14.64
N TRP A 110 13.42 17.56 -14.33
CA TRP A 110 13.56 18.97 -13.96
C TRP A 110 13.66 19.89 -15.17
N GLN A 111 14.06 19.35 -16.33
CA GLN A 111 14.18 20.12 -17.56
C GLN A 111 12.79 20.54 -18.04
N ASN A 112 12.63 21.84 -18.33
CA ASN A 112 11.36 22.43 -18.75
C ASN A 112 10.21 22.29 -17.71
N PHE A 113 10.55 22.01 -16.44
CA PHE A 113 9.60 22.08 -15.35
C PHE A 113 9.48 23.53 -14.80
N PRO A 114 8.28 24.00 -14.44
CA PRO A 114 6.98 23.36 -14.62
C PRO A 114 6.46 23.44 -16.06
N ALA A 115 5.71 22.41 -16.48
CA ALA A 115 5.04 22.46 -17.78
C ALA A 115 4.03 23.62 -17.84
N ALA A 116 3.84 24.22 -19.01
CA ALA A 116 2.99 25.42 -19.18
C ALA A 116 1.56 25.22 -18.65
N HIS A 117 0.97 24.03 -18.83
CA HIS A 117 -0.37 23.70 -18.35
C HIS A 117 -0.47 23.50 -16.83
N VAL A 118 0.64 23.17 -16.16
CA VAL A 118 0.69 22.98 -14.70
C VAL A 118 1.07 24.27 -13.98
N THR A 119 1.86 25.13 -14.61
CA THR A 119 2.35 26.40 -14.06
C THR A 119 1.28 27.24 -13.35
N PRO A 120 0.09 27.52 -13.93
CA PRO A 120 -0.93 28.35 -13.27
C PRO A 120 -1.68 27.63 -12.13
N LEU A 121 -1.37 26.36 -11.88
CA LEU A 121 -2.00 25.54 -10.84
C LEU A 121 -1.10 25.36 -9.61
N LEU A 122 0.20 25.65 -9.76
CA LEU A 122 1.17 25.54 -8.68
C LEU A 122 1.18 26.78 -7.79
N ARG A 123 1.50 26.58 -6.51
CA ARG A 123 1.66 27.73 -5.60
C ARG A 123 3.00 28.42 -5.88
N PRO A 124 3.06 29.76 -5.93
CA PRO A 124 4.29 30.46 -6.27
C PRO A 124 5.37 30.39 -5.18
N HIS A 125 5.00 30.07 -3.94
CA HIS A 125 5.91 30.02 -2.80
C HIS A 125 6.16 28.57 -2.37
N ARG A 126 7.38 28.32 -1.85
CA ARG A 126 7.74 27.03 -1.25
C ARG A 126 6.72 26.64 -0.18
N ILE A 127 6.11 25.47 -0.35
CA ILE A 127 5.29 24.89 0.69
C ILE A 127 6.22 24.16 1.66
N LYS A 128 6.27 24.61 2.92
CA LYS A 128 6.92 23.83 3.99
C LYS A 128 6.21 22.50 4.11
N GLY A 129 7.00 21.41 4.11
CA GLY A 129 6.50 20.06 4.37
C GLY A 129 5.73 19.96 5.69
N TRP A 130 4.95 18.90 5.82
CA TRP A 130 4.25 18.58 7.07
C TRP A 130 5.18 17.78 8.00
N GLY A 131 5.15 18.09 9.29
CA GLY A 131 5.77 17.22 10.29
C GLY A 131 4.81 16.09 10.68
N SER A 132 5.36 14.94 11.10
CA SER A 132 4.65 13.68 11.43
C SER A 132 3.76 13.71 12.69
N LYS A 133 3.59 14.87 13.34
CA LYS A 133 2.95 14.96 14.67
C LYS A 133 1.40 15.01 14.66
N GLY A 134 0.72 14.71 13.56
CA GLY A 134 -0.75 14.78 13.53
C GLY A 134 -1.40 13.89 12.47
N ALA A 135 -2.64 13.45 12.73
CA ALA A 135 -3.45 12.73 11.75
C ALA A 135 -3.58 13.57 10.47
N VAL A 136 -2.95 13.10 9.41
CA VAL A 136 -2.69 13.87 8.17
C VAL A 136 -4.01 14.34 7.57
N PHE A 137 -4.95 13.45 7.28
CA PHE A 137 -6.21 13.83 6.62
C PHE A 137 -7.08 14.77 7.46
N GLU A 138 -7.24 14.51 8.76
CA GLU A 138 -8.07 15.34 9.63
C GLU A 138 -7.50 16.76 9.79
N ASN A 139 -6.18 16.87 9.93
CA ASN A 139 -5.52 18.17 9.98
C ASN A 139 -5.47 18.88 8.62
N LEU A 140 -5.43 18.15 7.49
CA LEU A 140 -5.44 18.72 6.15
C LEU A 140 -6.83 19.23 5.75
N ILE A 141 -7.90 18.59 6.20
CA ILE A 141 -9.28 19.08 6.06
C ILE A 141 -9.48 20.33 6.92
N ARG A 142 -8.92 20.36 8.14
CA ARG A 142 -9.06 21.50 9.07
C ARG A 142 -8.12 22.67 8.80
N LYS A 143 -6.89 22.44 8.34
CA LYS A 143 -5.90 23.50 8.05
C LYS A 143 -6.05 23.95 6.61
N GLU A 144 -6.22 25.26 6.42
CA GLU A 144 -6.35 25.95 5.13
C GLU A 144 -5.17 25.75 4.15
N LYS A 145 -4.11 25.04 4.56
CA LYS A 145 -2.89 24.84 3.77
C LYS A 145 -3.14 24.18 2.41
N PHE A 146 -4.21 23.41 2.24
CA PHE A 146 -4.50 22.70 0.99
C PHE A 146 -5.92 22.89 0.46
N LYS A 147 -6.75 23.73 1.09
CA LYS A 147 -8.11 24.03 0.60
C LYS A 147 -8.13 24.51 -0.86
N ASP A 148 -7.11 25.29 -1.24
CA ASP A 148 -7.01 25.88 -2.59
C ASP A 148 -6.12 25.09 -3.55
N MET A 149 -5.68 23.89 -3.16
CA MET A 149 -4.90 23.07 -4.09
C MET A 149 -5.84 22.46 -5.12
N LYS A 150 -5.65 22.87 -6.39
CA LYS A 150 -6.47 22.39 -7.49
C LYS A 150 -6.22 20.89 -7.71
N MET A 151 -7.31 20.14 -7.88
CA MET A 151 -7.26 18.78 -8.40
C MET A 151 -7.42 18.82 -9.91
N VAL A 152 -6.59 18.08 -10.64
CA VAL A 152 -6.67 17.95 -12.09
C VAL A 152 -6.87 16.48 -12.41
N ASN A 153 -7.99 16.13 -13.06
CA ASN A 153 -8.31 14.74 -13.40
C ASN A 153 -8.29 13.77 -12.20
N GLY A 154 -8.64 14.27 -11.00
CA GLY A 154 -8.59 13.50 -9.75
C GLY A 154 -7.20 13.39 -9.12
N ASP A 155 -6.16 13.93 -9.76
CA ASP A 155 -4.83 14.02 -9.18
C ASP A 155 -4.68 15.30 -8.33
N VAL A 156 -4.08 15.11 -7.17
CA VAL A 156 -3.71 16.18 -6.27
C VAL A 156 -2.28 16.57 -6.65
N LEU A 157 -2.04 17.84 -7.01
CA LEU A 157 -0.75 18.33 -7.54
C LEU A 157 0.45 18.30 -6.56
N LEU A 158 0.44 17.43 -5.55
CA LEU A 158 1.49 17.24 -4.54
C LEU A 158 2.83 16.89 -5.16
N MET A 159 2.88 15.99 -6.16
CA MET A 159 4.15 15.65 -6.83
C MET A 159 4.73 16.87 -7.54
N HIS A 160 3.92 17.58 -8.33
CA HIS A 160 4.36 18.80 -9.00
C HIS A 160 4.76 19.89 -7.99
N GLN A 161 4.08 19.99 -6.85
CA GLN A 161 4.43 20.95 -5.81
C GLN A 161 5.73 20.59 -5.08
N PHE A 162 5.99 19.29 -4.87
CA PHE A 162 7.28 18.78 -4.42
C PHE A 162 8.37 19.14 -5.43
N MET A 163 8.12 18.90 -6.73
CA MET A 163 9.08 19.21 -7.78
C MET A 163 9.44 20.69 -7.81
N GLN A 164 8.44 21.58 -7.67
CA GLN A 164 8.67 23.02 -7.56
C GLN A 164 9.49 23.40 -6.32
N ASN A 165 9.27 22.72 -5.19
CA ASN A 165 10.07 22.93 -3.99
C ASN A 165 11.55 22.56 -4.23
N VAL A 166 11.83 21.46 -4.95
CA VAL A 166 13.19 21.03 -5.31
C VAL A 166 13.89 22.07 -6.18
N VAL A 167 13.19 22.60 -7.19
CA VAL A 167 13.70 23.69 -8.04
C VAL A 167 13.96 24.95 -7.21
N TYR A 168 13.02 25.33 -6.34
CA TYR A 168 13.13 26.51 -5.49
C TYR A 168 14.37 26.46 -4.57
N VAL A 169 14.69 25.28 -4.02
CA VAL A 169 15.87 25.09 -3.16
C VAL A 169 17.14 24.71 -3.93
N LYS A 170 17.10 24.73 -5.27
CA LYS A 170 18.24 24.42 -6.16
C LYS A 170 18.86 23.04 -5.94
N ALA A 171 18.03 22.02 -5.69
CA ALA A 171 18.47 20.65 -5.38
C ALA A 171 18.24 19.64 -6.54
N THR A 172 18.03 20.11 -7.77
CA THR A 172 17.71 19.27 -8.94
C THR A 172 18.81 18.28 -9.32
N GLU A 173 20.07 18.58 -8.99
CA GLU A 173 21.20 17.68 -9.24
C GLU A 173 21.37 16.59 -8.18
N SER A 174 20.84 16.82 -6.97
CA SER A 174 20.97 15.89 -5.85
C SER A 174 19.71 15.06 -5.60
N ILE A 175 18.54 15.54 -6.05
CA ILE A 175 17.25 14.89 -5.82
C ILE A 175 16.74 14.28 -7.13
N MET A 176 16.33 13.02 -7.04
CA MET A 176 15.57 12.30 -8.06
C MET A 176 14.38 11.61 -7.39
N PHE A 177 13.24 11.53 -8.07
CA PHE A 177 12.04 10.87 -7.54
C PHE A 177 11.64 9.69 -8.42
N MET A 178 10.97 8.71 -7.81
CA MET A 178 10.35 7.58 -8.50
C MET A 178 8.84 7.82 -8.52
N PRO A 179 8.20 8.04 -9.68
CA PRO A 179 6.77 8.33 -9.78
C PRO A 179 5.90 7.06 -9.70
N PHE A 180 6.27 6.11 -8.84
CA PHE A 180 5.60 4.82 -8.68
C PHE A 180 5.37 4.50 -7.20
N SER A 181 4.59 3.46 -6.92
CA SER A 181 4.43 2.97 -5.56
C SER A 181 5.78 2.57 -4.94
N THR A 182 5.89 2.61 -3.60
CA THR A 182 7.10 2.18 -2.88
C THR A 182 7.52 0.77 -3.27
N SER A 183 6.57 -0.18 -3.29
CA SER A 183 6.87 -1.58 -3.64
C SER A 183 7.41 -1.72 -5.06
N SER A 184 6.76 -1.10 -6.06
CA SER A 184 7.23 -1.14 -7.45
C SER A 184 8.59 -0.46 -7.62
N SER A 185 8.81 0.65 -6.93
CA SER A 185 10.06 1.40 -6.99
C SER A 185 11.21 0.59 -6.42
N LEU A 186 11.07 0.03 -5.22
CA LEU A 186 12.11 -0.79 -4.59
C LEU A 186 12.43 -2.04 -5.42
N GLU A 187 11.42 -2.66 -6.03
CA GLU A 187 11.62 -3.83 -6.89
C GLU A 187 12.41 -3.47 -8.14
N LYS A 188 12.08 -2.36 -8.78
CA LYS A 188 12.84 -1.89 -9.93
C LYS A 188 14.25 -1.43 -9.58
N LEU A 189 14.46 -0.77 -8.45
CA LEU A 189 15.81 -0.41 -7.99
C LEU A 189 16.67 -1.67 -7.77
N CYS A 190 16.12 -2.71 -7.14
CA CYS A 190 16.75 -4.02 -6.99
C CYS A 190 17.12 -4.67 -8.35
N GLU A 191 16.20 -4.66 -9.32
CA GLU A 191 16.44 -5.18 -10.67
C GLU A 191 17.45 -4.36 -11.48
N TRP A 192 17.62 -3.08 -11.16
CA TRP A 192 18.54 -2.18 -11.86
C TRP A 192 19.88 -2.05 -11.17
N GLY A 193 20.06 -2.70 -10.02
CA GLY A 193 21.30 -2.65 -9.27
C GLY A 193 21.49 -1.33 -8.52
N VAL A 194 20.42 -0.58 -8.23
CA VAL A 194 20.50 0.65 -7.47
C VAL A 194 20.32 0.34 -5.99
N PHE A 195 21.42 0.47 -5.23
CA PHE A 195 21.47 0.18 -3.80
C PHE A 195 21.88 1.43 -3.00
N GLY A 196 21.28 1.60 -1.83
CA GLY A 196 21.55 2.69 -0.90
C GLY A 196 22.51 2.31 0.21
N GLU A 197 23.33 3.26 0.67
CA GLU A 197 24.15 3.14 1.88
C GLU A 197 23.39 3.61 3.12
N LEU A 198 22.45 4.53 2.92
CA LEU A 198 21.58 5.09 3.95
C LEU A 198 20.14 5.10 3.41
N ILE A 199 19.22 4.46 4.12
CA ILE A 199 17.81 4.35 3.71
C ILE A 199 16.90 4.76 4.87
N GLU A 200 16.06 5.76 4.62
CA GLU A 200 14.98 6.15 5.52
C GLU A 200 13.67 5.46 5.10
N VAL A 201 12.96 4.88 6.05
CA VAL A 201 11.63 4.29 5.86
C VAL A 201 10.61 5.05 6.71
N ASP A 202 9.87 5.95 6.08
CA ASP A 202 8.75 6.69 6.65
C ASP A 202 7.43 6.18 6.04
N ALA A 203 7.10 4.94 6.37
CA ALA A 203 5.99 4.17 5.78
C ALA A 203 4.63 4.55 6.35
N GLY A 204 3.57 3.85 5.91
CA GLY A 204 2.29 3.84 6.62
C GLY A 204 2.47 3.39 8.08
N HIS A 205 1.65 3.93 8.99
CA HIS A 205 1.83 3.70 10.43
C HIS A 205 1.25 2.36 10.93
N ASP A 206 0.61 1.57 10.05
CA ASP A 206 0.16 0.22 10.35
C ASP A 206 1.28 -0.81 10.20
N PHE A 207 1.09 -1.99 10.81
CA PHE A 207 2.09 -3.05 10.79
C PHE A 207 2.43 -3.54 9.38
N HIS A 208 1.44 -3.75 8.51
CA HIS A 208 1.66 -4.41 7.22
C HIS A 208 2.40 -3.51 6.24
N SER A 209 2.04 -2.22 6.19
CA SER A 209 2.75 -1.23 5.37
C SER A 209 4.20 -1.09 5.83
N ALA A 210 4.42 -0.86 7.13
CA ALA A 210 5.77 -0.74 7.68
C ALA A 210 6.59 -2.03 7.50
N TRP A 211 5.98 -3.19 7.73
CA TRP A 211 6.62 -4.49 7.54
C TRP A 211 7.08 -4.72 6.10
N SER A 212 6.19 -4.49 5.13
CA SER A 212 6.52 -4.62 3.71
C SER A 212 7.67 -3.67 3.33
N ASP A 213 7.57 -2.40 3.70
CA ASP A 213 8.52 -1.39 3.26
C ASP A 213 9.90 -1.61 3.90
N ILE A 214 9.98 -1.98 5.20
CA ILE A 214 11.25 -2.32 5.86
C ILE A 214 11.91 -3.52 5.18
N ASN A 215 11.18 -4.60 4.91
CA ASN A 215 11.75 -5.81 4.30
C ASN A 215 12.26 -5.53 2.87
N LYS A 216 11.49 -4.78 2.07
CA LYS A 216 11.90 -4.42 0.71
C LYS A 216 13.08 -3.44 0.72
N ALA A 217 13.04 -2.41 1.55
CA ALA A 217 14.10 -1.41 1.68
C ALA A 217 15.42 -2.05 2.12
N TYR A 218 15.38 -2.95 3.11
CA TYR A 218 16.59 -3.62 3.60
C TYR A 218 17.28 -4.45 2.52
N LYS A 219 16.55 -4.99 1.55
CA LYS A 219 17.14 -5.79 0.47
C LYS A 219 18.01 -4.97 -0.49
N ILE A 220 17.69 -3.69 -0.65
CA ILE A 220 18.47 -2.76 -1.47
C ILE A 220 19.45 -1.92 -0.63
N LEU A 221 19.63 -2.26 0.65
CA LEU A 221 20.66 -1.69 1.51
C LEU A 221 21.99 -2.38 1.25
N ARG A 222 23.06 -1.60 1.05
CA ARG A 222 24.42 -2.14 0.93
C ARG A 222 24.89 -2.74 2.26
N PRO A 223 25.75 -3.79 2.23
CA PRO A 223 26.45 -4.25 3.44
C PRO A 223 27.17 -3.08 4.14
N GLY A 224 27.09 -3.04 5.46
CA GLY A 224 27.60 -1.93 6.27
C GLY A 224 26.73 -0.65 6.27
N GLY A 225 25.65 -0.63 5.48
CA GLY A 225 24.73 0.50 5.42
C GLY A 225 23.82 0.65 6.65
N VAL A 226 23.08 1.76 6.69
CA VAL A 226 22.14 2.08 7.76
C VAL A 226 20.72 2.20 7.22
N ILE A 227 19.78 1.51 7.86
CA ILE A 227 18.35 1.72 7.65
C ILE A 227 17.73 2.32 8.91
N PHE A 228 16.94 3.37 8.74
CA PHE A 228 16.31 4.08 9.85
C PHE A 228 14.92 4.56 9.47
N GLY A 229 14.15 5.05 10.42
CA GLY A 229 12.82 5.59 10.15
C GLY A 229 12.17 6.18 11.40
N HIS A 230 10.99 6.78 11.23
CA HIS A 230 10.27 7.48 12.30
C HIS A 230 9.22 6.59 12.98
N ASP A 231 8.42 7.19 13.87
CA ASP A 231 7.18 6.63 14.41
C ASP A 231 7.31 5.34 15.24
N TYR A 232 8.52 5.12 15.79
CA TYR A 232 8.76 4.04 16.75
C TYR A 232 7.96 4.20 18.05
N PHE A 233 7.62 5.43 18.44
CA PHE A 233 6.95 5.78 19.70
C PHE A 233 5.56 6.41 19.49
N THR A 234 4.71 5.77 18.69
CA THR A 234 3.33 6.25 18.48
C THR A 234 2.35 5.76 19.56
N SER A 235 1.23 6.47 19.71
CA SER A 235 0.11 6.09 20.59
C SER A 235 -0.62 4.81 20.15
N ALA A 236 -0.34 4.33 18.93
CA ALA A 236 -0.88 3.08 18.37
C ALA A 236 -0.25 1.81 18.98
N ASP A 237 0.60 1.95 20.00
CA ASP A 237 1.19 0.85 20.78
C ASP A 237 2.09 -0.09 19.95
N ASN A 238 2.47 -1.25 20.51
CA ASN A 238 3.20 -2.35 19.83
C ASN A 238 2.43 -3.01 18.66
N LYS A 239 1.58 -2.28 17.92
CA LYS A 239 0.74 -2.81 16.83
C LYS A 239 1.08 -2.25 15.45
N GLY A 240 1.82 -1.15 15.36
CA GLY A 240 2.21 -0.52 14.10
C GLY A 240 3.70 -0.68 13.78
N VAL A 241 4.34 0.43 13.42
CA VAL A 241 5.77 0.53 13.02
C VAL A 241 6.70 -0.19 14.00
N ARG A 242 6.60 0.08 15.31
CA ARG A 242 7.45 -0.56 16.33
C ARG A 242 7.43 -2.09 16.26
N ARG A 243 6.26 -2.69 16.03
CA ARG A 243 6.12 -4.15 15.94
C ARG A 243 6.82 -4.68 14.71
N ALA A 244 6.67 -4.00 13.58
CA ALA A 244 7.34 -4.36 12.33
C ALA A 244 8.86 -4.29 12.49
N VAL A 245 9.40 -3.19 13.02
CA VAL A 245 10.82 -2.99 13.28
C VAL A 245 11.37 -4.07 14.22
N ASN A 246 10.70 -4.32 15.35
CA ASN A 246 11.15 -5.32 16.33
C ASN A 246 11.06 -6.76 15.83
N LEU A 247 10.04 -7.08 15.03
CA LEU A 247 9.96 -8.40 14.40
C LEU A 247 11.07 -8.56 13.37
N PHE A 248 11.30 -7.55 12.55
CA PHE A 248 12.29 -7.58 11.46
C PHE A 248 13.70 -7.75 12.04
N ALA A 249 14.05 -6.94 13.04
CA ALA A 249 15.33 -7.02 13.71
C ALA A 249 15.55 -8.40 14.37
N ARG A 250 14.53 -8.95 15.04
CA ARG A 250 14.62 -10.29 15.66
C ARG A 250 14.83 -11.39 14.63
N LEU A 251 14.08 -11.39 13.53
CA LEU A 251 14.22 -12.43 12.50
C LEU A 251 15.56 -12.36 11.76
N ASN A 252 16.17 -11.18 11.68
CA ASN A 252 17.45 -10.98 11.00
C ASN A 252 18.65 -10.91 11.97
N ASN A 253 18.44 -11.19 13.26
CA ASN A 253 19.47 -11.09 14.31
C ASN A 253 20.18 -9.71 14.34
N LEU A 254 19.40 -8.65 14.13
CA LEU A 254 19.86 -7.26 14.14
C LEU A 254 19.45 -6.56 15.44
N ARG A 255 20.15 -5.49 15.76
CA ARG A 255 19.84 -4.65 16.93
C ARG A 255 19.19 -3.35 16.49
N VAL A 256 18.04 -3.05 17.09
CA VAL A 256 17.40 -1.73 16.99
C VAL A 256 18.08 -0.78 17.97
N GLN A 257 18.56 0.34 17.45
CA GLN A 257 19.01 1.50 18.22
C GLN A 257 17.99 2.62 18.09
N LEU A 258 17.99 3.53 19.06
CA LEU A 258 17.07 4.66 19.08
C LEU A 258 17.89 5.94 19.09
N ASP A 259 17.56 6.84 18.17
CA ASP A 259 18.15 8.17 18.08
C ASP A 259 17.03 9.21 17.96
N GLY A 260 16.76 9.90 19.08
CA GLY A 260 15.63 10.82 19.20
C GLY A 260 14.28 10.13 18.93
N GLN A 261 13.61 10.55 17.85
CA GLN A 261 12.33 9.96 17.42
C GLN A 261 12.50 8.83 16.39
N HIS A 262 13.74 8.53 15.99
CA HIS A 262 14.04 7.55 14.95
C HIS A 262 14.46 6.21 15.55
N TRP A 263 14.07 5.14 14.88
CA TRP A 263 14.68 3.83 15.03
C TRP A 263 15.80 3.68 14.00
N VAL A 264 16.88 3.01 14.38
CA VAL A 264 18.08 2.85 13.56
C VAL A 264 18.54 1.39 13.62
N ILE A 265 18.87 0.80 12.47
CA ILE A 265 19.45 -0.54 12.35
C ILE A 265 20.69 -0.44 11.46
N HIS A 266 21.81 -0.95 11.96
CA HIS A 266 23.05 -1.08 11.19
C HIS A 266 23.11 -2.45 10.53
N SER A 267 23.36 -2.47 9.22
CA SER A 267 23.63 -3.70 8.48
C SER A 267 25.05 -4.18 8.78
N PRO A 268 25.27 -5.50 8.95
CA PRO A 268 26.62 -6.05 9.05
C PRO A 268 27.48 -5.70 7.82
N PRO A 269 28.81 -5.56 7.98
CA PRO A 269 29.72 -5.48 6.84
C PRO A 269 29.67 -6.76 6.00
N ALA A 270 30.14 -6.67 4.75
CA ALA A 270 30.24 -7.80 3.82
C ALA A 270 31.25 -8.86 4.27
#